data_AF-A0A7Y8J6U3-F1
#
_entry.id   AF-A0A7Y8J6U3-F1
#
_cell.length_a   1.000
_cell.length_b   1.000
_cell.length_c   1.000
_cell.angle_alpha   90.00
_cell.angle_beta   90.00
_cell.angle_gamma   90.00
#
_symmetry.space_group_name_H-M   'P 1'
#
loop_
_entity.id
_entity.type
_entity.pdbx_description
1 polymer ?
#
loop_
_entity_poly.entity_id
_entity_poly.type
_entity_poly.pdbx_seq_one_letter_code
_entity_poly.pdbx_strand_id
1 'polypeptide(L)'
;MKKLITERDVLELEKKGIKVLVKTRDTIITPLALDRIRFAKFTILEKEEIPQEQIHQSNDSNNNLVKRITIGSDHTGFKLKNIIIKYLIEKGYLVNDVGTFDENSCDYPDFARLVAKSVASKESDFGILIDATGIPSAIAANKIKGIRAATCYNAFSARSSRAHNNANVLVVGAKALGEETIKIILDEWLTTEFDRGRHQNRLDKITEIENEK
;
A
#
# COMPACT_ATOMS: atom_id res chain seq x y z
N MET A 1 7.10 -28.75 -11.54
CA MET A 1 8.03 -28.30 -12.62
C MET A 1 8.83 -27.14 -12.07
N LYS A 2 10.17 -27.14 -12.22
CA LYS A 2 11.01 -26.02 -11.77
C LYS A 2 10.68 -24.76 -12.55
N LYS A 3 10.49 -23.62 -11.88
CA LYS A 3 10.15 -22.35 -12.53
C LYS A 3 11.46 -21.70 -13.01
N LEU A 4 11.63 -21.53 -14.31
CA LEU A 4 12.82 -20.89 -14.88
C LEU A 4 12.56 -19.39 -15.10
N ILE A 5 13.42 -18.53 -14.56
CA ILE A 5 13.40 -17.09 -14.80
C ILE A 5 14.60 -16.74 -15.68
N THR A 6 14.31 -16.20 -16.86
CA THR A 6 15.28 -15.81 -17.88
C THR A 6 15.44 -14.29 -17.93
N GLU A 7 16.47 -13.81 -18.62
CA GLU A 7 16.71 -12.38 -18.80
C GLU A 7 15.52 -11.67 -19.47
N ARG A 8 14.86 -12.36 -20.42
CA ARG A 8 13.68 -11.83 -21.12
C ARG A 8 12.54 -11.53 -20.14
N ASP A 9 12.33 -12.40 -19.16
CA ASP A 9 11.29 -12.22 -18.14
C ASP A 9 11.58 -10.99 -17.27
N VAL A 10 12.85 -10.75 -16.93
CA VAL A 10 13.28 -9.57 -16.17
C VAL A 10 13.09 -8.29 -16.98
N LEU A 11 13.42 -8.31 -18.28
CA LEU A 11 13.24 -7.17 -19.17
C LEU A 11 11.76 -6.82 -19.39
N GLU A 12 10.88 -7.82 -19.47
CA GLU A 12 9.44 -7.58 -19.56
C GLU A 12 8.87 -6.96 -18.29
N LEU A 13 9.32 -7.40 -17.12
CA LEU A 13 8.93 -6.81 -15.84
C LEU A 13 9.43 -5.37 -15.73
N GLU A 14 10.66 -5.11 -16.16
CA GLU A 14 11.24 -3.76 -16.18
C GLU A 14 10.45 -2.82 -17.09
N LYS A 15 10.07 -3.26 -18.31
CA LYS A 15 9.21 -2.49 -19.22
C LYS A 15 7.83 -2.20 -18.64
N LYS A 16 7.31 -3.09 -17.79
CA LYS A 16 6.04 -2.92 -17.07
C LYS A 16 6.19 -2.07 -15.79
N GLY A 17 7.40 -1.58 -15.48
CA GLY A 17 7.68 -0.81 -14.28
C GLY A 17 7.73 -1.64 -12.99
N ILE A 18 7.70 -2.97 -13.10
CA ILE A 18 7.69 -3.90 -11.98
C ILE A 18 9.14 -4.25 -11.62
N LYS A 19 9.56 -3.93 -10.40
CA LYS A 19 10.92 -4.20 -9.89
C LYS A 19 10.96 -5.28 -8.79
N VAL A 20 10.01 -6.19 -8.79
CA VAL A 20 9.92 -7.24 -7.76
C VAL A 20 9.82 -8.62 -8.40
N LEU A 21 10.59 -9.56 -7.85
CA LEU A 21 10.62 -10.96 -8.27
C LEU A 21 10.38 -11.87 -7.07
N VAL A 22 9.46 -12.81 -7.22
CA VAL A 22 9.17 -13.82 -6.20
C VAL A 22 9.91 -15.10 -6.57
N LYS A 23 10.78 -15.56 -5.67
CA LYS A 23 11.57 -16.77 -5.79
C LYS A 23 11.03 -17.84 -4.84
N THR A 24 10.75 -19.03 -5.36
CA THR A 24 10.51 -20.24 -4.56
C THR A 24 11.76 -21.12 -4.55
N ARG A 25 11.85 -22.12 -3.66
CA ARG A 25 13.00 -23.06 -3.63
C ARG A 25 13.25 -23.76 -4.97
N ASP A 26 12.20 -23.98 -5.76
CA ASP A 26 12.28 -24.60 -7.09
C ASP A 26 12.46 -23.61 -8.25
N THR A 27 12.72 -22.34 -7.96
CA THR A 27 12.97 -21.31 -8.97
C THR A 27 14.44 -21.30 -9.39
N ILE A 28 14.70 -21.58 -10.67
CA ILE A 28 16.02 -21.45 -11.28
C ILE A 28 16.07 -20.09 -11.97
N ILE A 29 17.05 -19.26 -11.61
CA ILE A 29 17.30 -17.96 -12.25
C ILE A 29 18.55 -18.14 -13.12
N THR A 30 18.48 -17.78 -14.40
CA THR A 30 19.67 -17.85 -15.26
C THR A 30 20.71 -16.81 -14.83
N PRO A 31 22.03 -17.04 -15.04
CA PRO A 31 23.06 -16.07 -14.64
C PRO A 31 22.83 -14.68 -15.23
N LEU A 32 22.40 -14.62 -16.50
CA LEU A 32 22.10 -13.37 -17.19
C LEU A 32 20.88 -12.63 -16.62
N ALA A 33 19.86 -13.37 -16.18
CA ALA A 33 18.73 -12.80 -15.45
C ALA A 33 19.19 -12.22 -14.11
N LEU A 34 20.06 -12.91 -13.38
CA LEU A 34 20.59 -12.46 -12.09
C LEU A 34 21.37 -11.14 -12.21
N ASP A 35 22.20 -11.00 -13.25
CA ASP A 35 22.93 -9.77 -13.51
C ASP A 35 21.99 -8.61 -13.84
N ARG A 36 20.93 -8.86 -14.62
CA ARG A 36 19.92 -7.84 -14.94
C ARG A 36 19.13 -7.41 -13.70
N ILE A 37 18.75 -8.37 -12.85
CA ILE A 37 18.07 -8.12 -11.57
C ILE A 37 18.91 -7.20 -10.69
N ARG A 38 20.22 -7.45 -10.59
CA ARG A 38 21.16 -6.60 -9.84
C ARG A 38 21.27 -5.21 -10.44
N PHE A 39 21.44 -5.12 -11.76
CA PHE A 39 21.59 -3.84 -12.47
C PHE A 39 20.34 -2.96 -12.34
N ALA A 40 19.16 -3.53 -12.54
CA ALA A 40 17.89 -2.80 -12.51
C ALA A 40 17.32 -2.59 -11.09
N LYS A 41 18.04 -3.06 -10.05
CA LYS A 41 17.69 -2.97 -8.62
C LYS A 41 16.34 -3.63 -8.30
N PHE A 42 16.16 -4.86 -8.75
CA PHE A 42 14.98 -5.66 -8.40
C PHE A 42 15.05 -6.17 -6.96
N THR A 43 13.90 -6.22 -6.28
CA THR A 43 13.73 -6.83 -4.96
C THR A 43 13.31 -8.29 -5.11
N ILE A 44 14.02 -9.22 -4.46
CA ILE A 44 13.68 -10.65 -4.48
C ILE A 44 12.96 -11.03 -3.18
N LEU A 45 11.76 -11.60 -3.27
CA LEU A 45 10.99 -12.12 -2.13
C LEU A 45 11.01 -13.65 -2.15
N GLU A 46 11.32 -14.30 -1.02
CA GLU A 46 11.29 -15.76 -0.88
C GLU A 46 9.94 -16.23 -0.31
N LYS A 47 9.32 -17.24 -0.92
CA LYS A 47 8.06 -17.83 -0.43
C LYS A 47 8.30 -19.27 0.04
N GLU A 48 8.06 -19.55 1.32
CA GLU A 48 8.06 -20.91 1.88
C GLU A 48 6.65 -21.53 1.74
N GLU A 49 6.56 -22.78 1.26
CA GLU A 49 5.29 -23.52 1.13
C GLU A 49 5.09 -24.47 2.32
N ILE A 50 3.88 -24.46 2.90
CA ILE A 50 3.42 -25.38 3.95
C ILE A 50 2.95 -26.71 3.29
N PRO A 51 3.17 -27.90 3.88
CA PRO A 51 2.86 -29.20 3.27
C PRO A 51 1.37 -29.45 2.94
N GLN A 52 1.14 -30.19 1.85
CA GLN A 52 -0.10 -30.31 1.06
C GLN A 52 -1.23 -31.23 1.62
N GLU A 53 -1.31 -31.55 2.90
CA GLU A 53 -2.25 -32.61 3.37
C GLU A 53 -3.65 -32.16 3.85
N GLN A 54 -4.06 -30.89 3.69
CA GLN A 54 -5.35 -30.41 4.26
C GLN A 54 -6.28 -29.62 3.33
N ILE A 55 -6.27 -29.80 2.01
CA ILE A 55 -7.26 -29.11 1.14
C ILE A 55 -8.06 -30.12 0.34
N HIS A 56 -9.09 -30.64 1.00
CA HIS A 56 -10.31 -31.07 0.33
C HIS A 56 -11.09 -29.80 -0.08
N GLN A 57 -11.35 -29.67 -1.38
CA GLN A 57 -12.33 -28.79 -2.01
C GLN A 57 -12.36 -27.31 -1.61
N SER A 58 -11.70 -26.48 -2.44
CA SER A 58 -12.34 -25.29 -2.98
C SER A 58 -11.56 -24.81 -4.21
N ASN A 59 -12.18 -24.93 -5.37
CA ASN A 59 -11.78 -24.21 -6.57
C ASN A 59 -11.88 -22.71 -6.27
N ASP A 60 -10.77 -22.05 -5.96
CA ASP A 60 -10.69 -20.61 -6.11
C ASP A 60 -9.34 -20.22 -6.70
N SER A 61 -9.46 -19.41 -7.75
CA SER A 61 -8.40 -18.91 -8.60
C SER A 61 -7.56 -17.91 -7.80
N ASN A 62 -6.62 -18.40 -7.01
CA ASN A 62 -5.73 -17.55 -6.20
C ASN A 62 -4.66 -16.87 -7.06
N ASN A 63 -5.09 -15.93 -7.89
CA ASN A 63 -4.24 -14.83 -8.32
C ASN A 63 -4.15 -13.86 -7.13
N ASN A 64 -3.34 -14.20 -6.14
CA ASN A 64 -3.13 -13.38 -4.95
C ASN A 64 -2.31 -12.15 -5.36
N LEU A 65 -2.99 -11.17 -5.96
CA LEU A 65 -2.42 -9.93 -6.45
C LEU A 65 -1.78 -9.21 -5.27
N VAL A 66 -0.46 -9.00 -5.34
CA VAL A 66 0.26 -8.25 -4.33
C VAL A 66 -0.29 -6.83 -4.31
N LYS A 67 -0.81 -6.40 -3.16
CA LYS A 67 -1.38 -5.05 -2.97
C LYS A 67 -0.28 -3.99 -3.09
N ARG A 68 -0.56 -2.95 -3.88
CA ARG A 68 0.29 -1.77 -4.12
C ARG A 68 -0.14 -0.64 -3.21
N ILE A 69 0.81 -0.06 -2.50
CA ILE A 69 0.60 1.04 -1.56
C ILE A 69 1.48 2.21 -1.99
N THR A 70 0.88 3.37 -2.25
CA THR A 70 1.64 4.62 -2.33
C THR A 70 1.67 5.29 -0.98
N ILE A 71 2.86 5.70 -0.54
CA ILE A 71 3.07 6.32 0.78
C ILE A 71 3.75 7.67 0.63
N GLY A 72 3.31 8.65 1.41
CA GLY A 72 3.94 9.96 1.47
C GLY A 72 3.86 10.60 2.86
N SER A 73 4.74 11.56 3.10
CA SER A 73 4.75 12.35 4.33
C SER A 73 5.27 13.75 4.11
N ASP A 74 4.94 14.67 5.01
CA ASP A 74 5.77 15.87 5.18
C ASP A 74 7.05 15.55 5.99
N HIS A 75 7.84 16.57 6.26
CA HIS A 75 9.09 16.49 7.02
C HIS A 75 8.91 15.94 8.44
N THR A 76 7.78 16.22 9.08
CA THR A 76 7.52 15.72 10.44
C THR A 76 7.22 14.22 10.45
N GLY A 77 6.70 13.68 9.34
CA GLY A 77 6.42 12.26 9.16
C GLY A 77 7.59 11.44 8.59
N PHE A 78 8.68 12.06 8.12
CA PHE A 78 9.73 11.39 7.35
C PHE A 78 10.32 10.14 8.03
N LYS A 79 10.72 10.25 9.30
CA LYS A 79 11.29 9.12 10.06
C LYS A 79 10.33 7.96 10.17
N LEU A 80 9.09 8.26 10.54
CA LEU A 80 8.03 7.26 10.68
C LEU A 80 7.68 6.62 9.33
N LYS A 81 7.66 7.41 8.24
CA LYS A 81 7.42 6.90 6.89
C LYS A 81 8.40 5.79 6.53
N ASN A 82 9.69 5.98 6.80
CA ASN A 82 10.72 4.97 6.50
C ASN A 82 10.53 3.68 7.31
N ILE A 83 10.11 3.79 8.58
CA ILE A 83 9.77 2.65 9.42
C ILE A 83 8.58 1.89 8.84
N ILE A 84 7.52 2.61 8.44
CA ILE A 84 6.33 2.02 7.84
C ILE A 84 6.65 1.35 6.50
N ILE A 85 7.46 1.98 5.64
CA ILE A 85 7.91 1.40 4.37
C ILE A 85 8.57 0.04 4.61
N LYS A 86 9.52 -0.03 5.55
CA LYS A 86 10.20 -1.28 5.90
C LYS A 86 9.20 -2.33 6.38
N TYR A 87 8.32 -1.96 7.30
CA TYR A 87 7.29 -2.85 7.84
C TYR A 87 6.35 -3.42 6.77
N LEU A 88 5.91 -2.59 5.83
CA LEU A 88 5.03 -3.01 4.73
C LEU A 88 5.75 -3.94 3.74
N ILE A 89 7.01 -3.66 3.43
CA ILE A 89 7.81 -4.53 2.56
C ILE A 89 8.02 -5.91 3.21
N GLU A 90 8.32 -5.96 4.51
CA GLU A 90 8.43 -7.21 5.27
C GLU A 90 7.13 -8.03 5.25
N LYS A 91 5.97 -7.36 5.17
CA LYS A 91 4.66 -8.00 5.01
C LYS A 91 4.27 -8.34 3.57
N GLY A 92 5.17 -8.11 2.62
CA GLY A 92 4.98 -8.47 1.22
C GLY A 92 4.16 -7.49 0.40
N TYR A 93 3.99 -6.24 0.83
CA TYR A 93 3.35 -5.19 0.03
C TYR A 93 4.33 -4.57 -0.98
N LEU A 94 3.82 -4.12 -2.13
CA LEU A 94 4.59 -3.28 -3.05
C LEU A 94 4.43 -1.82 -2.65
N VAL A 95 5.51 -1.17 -2.23
CA VAL A 95 5.47 0.20 -1.73
C VAL A 95 6.08 1.17 -2.73
N ASN A 96 5.32 2.20 -3.10
CA ASN A 96 5.77 3.35 -3.89
C ASN A 96 5.90 4.57 -2.97
N ASP A 97 7.12 5.02 -2.72
CA ASP A 97 7.40 6.20 -1.89
C ASP A 97 7.45 7.47 -2.75
N VAL A 98 6.54 8.41 -2.49
CA VAL A 98 6.46 9.70 -3.21
C VAL A 98 7.07 10.87 -2.42
N GLY A 99 7.76 10.59 -1.31
CA GLY A 99 8.46 11.58 -0.49
C GLY A 99 7.65 12.02 0.73
N THR A 100 8.12 12.99 1.51
CA THR A 100 9.42 13.69 1.37
C THR A 100 10.61 12.75 1.58
N PHE A 101 11.80 13.10 1.10
CA PHE A 101 12.99 12.25 1.14
C PHE A 101 14.03 12.67 2.19
N ASP A 102 13.74 13.71 2.95
CA ASP A 102 14.58 14.23 4.03
C ASP A 102 13.74 14.91 5.13
N GLU A 103 14.41 15.45 6.14
CA GLU A 103 13.78 16.19 7.25
C GLU A 103 13.63 17.70 6.96
N ASN A 104 13.91 18.15 5.72
CA ASN A 104 13.82 19.56 5.38
C ASN A 104 12.34 19.99 5.29
N SER A 105 12.06 21.20 5.79
CA SER A 105 10.71 21.75 5.79
C SER A 105 10.08 21.69 4.39
N CYS A 106 8.85 21.20 4.35
CA CYS A 106 8.06 21.02 3.13
C CYS A 106 6.56 20.99 3.46
N ASP A 107 5.74 21.13 2.43
CA ASP A 107 4.30 21.29 2.55
C ASP A 107 3.56 19.96 2.33
N TYR A 108 2.82 19.51 3.35
CA TYR A 108 2.03 18.27 3.31
C TYR A 108 1.05 18.15 2.12
N PRO A 109 0.42 19.23 1.56
CA PRO A 109 -0.53 19.09 0.46
C PRO A 109 0.08 18.49 -0.80
N ASP A 110 1.37 18.71 -1.05
CA ASP A 110 2.04 18.19 -2.24
C ASP A 110 2.09 16.66 -2.22
N PHE A 111 2.51 16.10 -1.09
CA PHE A 111 2.56 14.65 -0.90
C PHE A 111 1.16 14.04 -0.80
N ALA A 112 0.24 14.71 -0.09
CA ALA A 112 -1.17 14.30 -0.01
C ALA A 112 -1.79 14.16 -1.40
N ARG A 113 -1.54 15.13 -2.29
CA ARG A 113 -2.01 15.12 -3.68
C ARG A 113 -1.41 13.98 -4.48
N LEU A 114 -0.12 13.68 -4.33
CA LEU A 114 0.55 12.58 -5.06
C LEU A 114 -0.02 11.21 -4.65
N VAL A 115 -0.14 10.95 -3.35
CA VAL A 115 -0.73 9.71 -2.83
C VAL A 115 -2.18 9.58 -3.30
N ALA A 116 -2.99 10.62 -3.10
CA ALA A 116 -4.39 10.65 -3.48
C ALA A 116 -4.59 10.41 -4.99
N LYS A 117 -3.78 11.04 -5.85
CA LYS A 117 -3.86 10.82 -7.31
C LYS A 117 -3.53 9.38 -7.69
N SER A 118 -2.50 8.76 -7.10
CA SER A 118 -2.13 7.38 -7.40
C SER A 118 -3.24 6.37 -7.04
N VAL A 119 -3.93 6.61 -5.93
CA VAL A 119 -5.08 5.79 -5.51
C VAL A 119 -6.29 6.03 -6.41
N ALA A 120 -6.60 7.29 -6.72
CA ALA A 120 -7.72 7.64 -7.61
C ALA A 120 -7.53 7.11 -9.04
N SER A 121 -6.30 7.09 -9.55
CA SER A 121 -5.97 6.52 -10.86
C SER A 121 -5.84 4.99 -10.87
N LYS A 122 -5.96 4.32 -9.72
CA LYS A 122 -5.77 2.87 -9.53
C LYS A 122 -4.35 2.37 -9.85
N GLU A 123 -3.37 3.27 -9.88
CA GLU A 123 -1.94 2.92 -9.88
C GLU A 123 -1.55 2.24 -8.57
N SER A 124 -2.21 2.62 -7.48
CA SER A 124 -2.11 1.97 -6.17
C SER A 124 -3.48 1.51 -5.69
N ASP A 125 -3.49 0.41 -4.93
CA ASP A 125 -4.71 -0.12 -4.33
C ASP A 125 -5.07 0.67 -3.08
N PHE A 126 -4.05 1.15 -2.34
CA PHE A 126 -4.20 1.97 -1.14
C PHE A 126 -3.17 3.10 -1.06
N GLY A 127 -3.48 4.11 -0.25
CA GLY A 127 -2.58 5.19 0.10
C GLY A 127 -2.30 5.26 1.60
N ILE A 128 -1.11 5.70 1.98
CA ILE A 128 -0.76 6.04 3.37
C ILE A 128 -0.15 7.44 3.41
N LEU A 129 -0.66 8.28 4.30
CA LEU A 129 -0.15 9.63 4.53
C LEU A 129 0.26 9.83 5.99
N ILE A 130 1.30 10.63 6.18
CA ILE A 130 1.87 10.90 7.49
C ILE A 130 2.23 12.38 7.59
N ASP A 131 1.68 13.05 8.60
CA ASP A 131 2.14 14.36 9.04
C ASP A 131 2.18 14.38 10.57
N ALA A 132 2.37 15.53 11.20
CA ALA A 132 2.45 15.65 12.65
C ALA A 132 1.23 15.06 13.37
N THR A 133 0.02 15.32 12.87
CA THR A 133 -1.26 14.93 13.51
C THR A 133 -2.09 13.98 12.66
N GLY A 134 -1.79 13.88 11.36
CA GLY A 134 -2.55 13.20 10.32
C GLY A 134 -3.80 13.93 9.83
N ILE A 135 -4.17 15.07 10.42
CA ILE A 135 -5.38 15.81 10.05
C ILE A 135 -5.19 16.60 8.74
N PRO A 136 -4.17 17.46 8.61
CA PRO A 136 -4.03 18.31 7.43
C PRO A 136 -3.86 17.51 6.13
N SER A 137 -3.08 16.43 6.14
CA SER A 137 -2.92 15.56 4.98
C SER A 137 -4.23 14.88 4.56
N ALA A 138 -5.07 14.47 5.53
CA ALA A 138 -6.38 13.91 5.23
C ALA A 138 -7.32 14.94 4.60
N ILE A 139 -7.32 16.18 5.10
CA ILE A 139 -8.10 17.29 4.53
C ILE A 139 -7.70 17.52 3.07
N ALA A 140 -6.40 17.59 2.78
CA ALA A 140 -5.89 17.80 1.43
C ALA A 140 -6.20 16.62 0.49
N ALA A 141 -5.96 15.38 0.94
CA ALA A 141 -6.22 14.17 0.14
C ALA A 141 -7.70 14.02 -0.23
N ASN A 142 -8.62 14.31 0.70
CA ASN A 142 -10.06 14.28 0.47
C ASN A 142 -10.58 15.35 -0.50
N LYS A 143 -9.74 16.27 -0.98
CA LYS A 143 -10.10 17.18 -2.09
C LYS A 143 -9.97 16.52 -3.47
N ILE A 144 -9.35 15.35 -3.54
CA ILE A 144 -9.24 14.58 -4.78
C ILE A 144 -10.45 13.65 -4.88
N LYS A 145 -11.23 13.79 -5.96
CA LYS A 145 -12.43 13.00 -6.21
C LYS A 145 -12.16 11.49 -6.11
N GLY A 146 -13.04 10.78 -5.42
CA GLY A 146 -12.95 9.33 -5.22
C GLY A 146 -12.04 8.91 -4.06
N ILE A 147 -11.42 9.87 -3.36
CA ILE A 147 -10.59 9.60 -2.18
C ILE A 147 -11.40 9.72 -0.91
N ARG A 148 -11.21 8.73 -0.05
CA ARG A 148 -11.74 8.65 1.31
C ARG A 148 -10.56 8.40 2.23
N ALA A 149 -9.88 9.49 2.56
CA ALA A 149 -8.77 9.53 3.50
C ALA A 149 -9.28 9.63 4.93
N ALA A 150 -8.82 8.71 5.80
CA ALA A 150 -9.24 8.64 7.19
C ALA A 150 -8.03 8.75 8.13
N THR A 151 -8.01 9.79 8.96
CA THR A 151 -7.06 9.91 10.06
C THR A 151 -7.46 8.96 11.19
N CYS A 152 -6.57 8.03 11.54
CA CYS A 152 -6.85 7.00 12.56
C CYS A 152 -5.87 7.10 13.72
N TYR A 153 -6.39 7.05 14.95
CA TYR A 153 -5.60 7.14 16.19
C TYR A 153 -5.61 5.85 17.01
N ASN A 154 -6.35 4.83 16.57
CA ASN A 154 -6.42 3.52 17.21
C ASN A 154 -7.01 2.48 16.25
N ALA A 155 -6.89 1.20 16.59
CA ALA A 155 -7.41 0.08 15.81
C ALA A 155 -8.92 0.20 15.53
N PHE A 156 -9.71 0.70 16.48
CA PHE A 156 -11.15 0.88 16.28
C PHE A 156 -11.45 1.87 15.15
N SER A 157 -10.81 3.04 15.15
CA SER A 157 -10.95 4.03 14.08
C SER A 157 -10.46 3.48 12.73
N ALA A 158 -9.38 2.70 12.73
CA ALA A 158 -8.84 2.04 11.54
C ALA A 158 -9.84 1.06 10.93
N ARG A 159 -10.35 0.11 11.74
CA ARG A 159 -11.39 -0.86 11.35
C ARG A 159 -12.63 -0.14 10.82
N SER A 160 -13.18 0.80 11.60
CA SER A 160 -14.40 1.52 11.24
C SER A 160 -14.23 2.31 9.94
N SER A 161 -13.06 2.91 9.70
CA SER A 161 -12.79 3.63 8.45
C SER A 161 -12.84 2.70 7.23
N ARG A 162 -12.39 1.46 7.35
CA ARG A 162 -12.43 0.46 6.26
C ARG A 162 -13.80 -0.18 6.14
N ALA A 163 -14.28 -0.80 7.22
CA ALA A 163 -15.53 -1.55 7.27
C ALA A 163 -16.74 -0.69 6.89
N HIS A 164 -16.81 0.55 7.39
CA HIS A 164 -17.98 1.39 7.19
C HIS A 164 -17.82 2.46 6.11
N ASN A 165 -16.59 2.89 5.82
CA ASN A 165 -16.35 4.02 4.91
C ASN A 165 -15.52 3.63 3.68
N ASN A 166 -15.14 2.35 3.55
CA ASN A 166 -14.25 1.85 2.51
C ASN A 166 -13.08 2.81 2.26
N ALA A 167 -12.47 3.32 3.33
CA ALA A 167 -11.37 4.27 3.23
C ALA A 167 -10.26 3.67 2.36
N ASN A 168 -9.79 4.42 1.37
CA ASN A 168 -8.74 3.99 0.44
C ASN A 168 -7.41 4.70 0.69
N VAL A 169 -7.40 5.67 1.61
CA VAL A 169 -6.18 6.30 2.12
C VAL A 169 -6.23 6.28 3.66
N LEU A 170 -5.20 5.72 4.29
CA LEU A 170 -4.99 5.80 5.73
C LEU A 170 -4.11 7.02 6.04
N VAL A 171 -4.44 7.77 7.09
CA VAL A 171 -3.59 8.86 7.56
C VAL A 171 -3.27 8.67 9.04
N VAL A 172 -2.01 8.83 9.41
CA VAL A 172 -1.54 8.71 10.81
C VAL A 172 -0.71 9.93 11.21
N GLY A 173 -0.75 10.27 12.50
CA GLY A 173 0.00 11.40 13.06
C GLY A 173 1.31 10.96 13.71
N ALA A 174 2.44 11.39 13.16
CA ALA A 174 3.78 11.03 13.66
C ALA A 174 4.08 11.56 15.07
N LYS A 175 3.43 12.66 15.48
CA LYS A 175 3.55 13.21 16.85
C LYS A 175 2.39 12.79 17.76
N ALA A 176 1.39 12.09 17.22
CA ALA A 176 0.20 11.68 17.96
C ALA A 176 0.29 10.25 18.49
N LEU A 177 1.05 9.38 17.82
CA LEU A 177 1.05 7.93 18.09
C LEU A 177 2.48 7.38 18.11
N GLY A 178 2.69 6.35 18.94
CA GLY A 178 3.93 5.56 18.93
C GLY A 178 3.97 4.53 17.81
N GLU A 179 5.18 4.11 17.44
CA GLU A 179 5.43 3.17 16.33
C GLU A 179 4.60 1.88 16.40
N GLU A 180 4.60 1.19 17.54
CA GLU A 180 3.87 -0.07 17.69
C GLU A 180 2.35 0.12 17.57
N THR A 181 1.81 1.23 18.08
CA THR A 181 0.40 1.57 17.89
C THR A 181 0.07 1.78 16.41
N ILE A 182 0.98 2.40 15.65
CA ILE A 182 0.80 2.63 14.22
C ILE A 182 0.86 1.31 13.44
N LYS A 183 1.76 0.38 13.80
CA LYS A 183 1.78 -0.97 13.19
C LYS A 183 0.46 -1.71 13.40
N ILE A 184 -0.10 -1.64 14.62
CA ILE A 184 -1.43 -2.22 14.93
C ILE A 184 -2.52 -1.57 14.06
N ILE A 185 -2.51 -0.24 13.93
CA ILE A 185 -3.45 0.50 13.07
C ILE A 185 -3.32 0.08 11.60
N LEU A 186 -2.09 -0.05 11.10
CA LEU A 186 -1.81 -0.47 9.72
C LEU A 186 -2.35 -1.86 9.44
N ASP A 187 -2.09 -2.81 10.34
CA ASP A 187 -2.55 -4.19 10.21
C ASP A 187 -4.06 -4.28 10.19
N GLU A 188 -4.69 -3.65 11.17
CA GLU A 188 -6.13 -3.60 11.29
C GLU A 188 -6.75 -2.98 10.03
N TRP A 189 -6.20 -1.87 9.52
CA TRP A 189 -6.71 -1.19 8.34
C TRP A 189 -6.53 -2.00 7.04
N LEU A 190 -5.34 -2.58 6.83
CA LEU A 190 -5.01 -3.29 5.59
C LEU A 190 -5.73 -4.64 5.45
N THR A 191 -6.08 -5.25 6.59
CA THR A 191 -6.78 -6.54 6.65
C THR A 191 -8.29 -6.42 6.79
N THR A 192 -8.81 -5.26 7.22
CA THR A 192 -10.26 -5.04 7.31
C THR A 192 -10.90 -4.91 5.93
N GLU A 193 -11.89 -5.77 5.69
CA GLU A 193 -12.74 -5.73 4.50
C GLU A 193 -13.85 -4.68 4.63
N PHE A 194 -14.47 -4.32 3.52
CA PHE A 194 -15.59 -3.37 3.50
C PHE A 194 -16.92 -4.11 3.67
N ASP A 195 -17.74 -3.69 4.64
CA ASP A 195 -18.99 -4.39 5.01
C ASP A 195 -20.14 -4.20 4.01
N ARG A 196 -20.04 -3.22 3.10
CA ARG A 196 -21.05 -2.93 2.08
C ARG A 196 -22.44 -2.68 2.70
N GLY A 197 -23.51 -3.13 2.04
CA GLY A 197 -24.90 -2.95 2.48
C GLY A 197 -25.23 -1.48 2.72
N ARG A 198 -25.77 -1.17 3.91
CA ARG A 198 -26.12 0.22 4.31
C ARG A 198 -24.96 1.21 4.21
N HIS A 199 -23.72 0.72 4.28
CA HIS A 199 -22.52 1.54 4.22
C HIS A 199 -22.27 2.02 2.79
N GLN A 200 -22.55 1.18 1.78
CA GLN A 200 -22.45 1.58 0.37
C GLN A 200 -23.39 2.76 0.06
N ASN A 201 -24.64 2.71 0.52
CA ASN A 201 -25.61 3.79 0.31
C ASN A 201 -25.11 5.15 0.86
N ARG A 202 -24.28 5.14 1.92
CA ARG A 202 -23.69 6.37 2.47
C ARG A 202 -22.51 6.84 1.64
N LEU A 203 -21.73 5.93 1.08
CA LEU A 203 -20.64 6.26 0.16
C LEU A 203 -21.16 6.81 -1.16
N ASP A 204 -22.30 6.32 -1.63
CA ASP A 204 -22.96 6.86 -2.84
C ASP A 204 -23.33 8.33 -2.62
N LYS A 205 -23.86 8.69 -1.44
CA LYS A 205 -24.11 10.09 -1.07
C LYS A 205 -22.85 10.94 -0.98
N ILE A 206 -21.73 10.40 -0.49
CA ILE A 206 -20.44 11.12 -0.53
C ILE A 206 -20.04 11.38 -1.99
N THR A 207 -20.23 10.40 -2.86
CA THR A 207 -19.94 10.52 -4.29
C THR A 207 -20.88 11.53 -4.96
N GLU A 208 -22.14 11.62 -4.54
CA GLU A 208 -23.08 12.67 -4.98
C GLU A 208 -22.56 14.06 -4.63
N ILE A 209 -22.13 14.30 -3.37
CA ILE A 209 -21.53 15.57 -2.92
C ILE A 209 -20.31 15.93 -3.78
N GLU A 210 -19.46 14.97 -4.13
CA GLU A 210 -18.29 15.22 -5.01
C GLU A 210 -18.67 15.64 -6.44
N ASN A 211 -19.88 15.33 -6.89
CA ASN A 211 -20.38 15.62 -8.23
C ASN A 211 -21.24 16.90 -8.30
N GLU A 212 -21.66 17.45 -7.15
CA GLU A 212 -22.35 18.73 -7.07
C GLU A 212 -21.38 19.85 -7.51
N LYS A 213 -21.74 20.54 -8.60
CA LYS A 213 -21.01 21.70 -9.15
C LYS A 213 -21.77 22.98 -8.87
#